data_AF-A0A4Q2YQT0-F1
#
_entry.id   AF-A0A4Q2YQT0-F1
#
_cell.length_a   1.000
_cell.length_b   1.000
_cell.length_c   1.000
_cell.angle_alpha   90.00
_cell.angle_beta   90.00
_cell.angle_gamma   90.00
#
_symmetry.space_group_name_H-M   'P 1'
#
loop_
_entity.id
_entity.type
_entity.pdbx_description
1 polymer ?
#
loop_
_entity_poly.entity_id
_entity_poly.type
_entity_poly.pdbx_seq_one_letter_code
_entity_poly.pdbx_strand_id
1 'polypeptide(L)'
;LHPLMTPTHVLVLLATGLLFGQNVREKEANPLRAFAPSLAVALLATLWTGLSNGIWQPLVISFSLVLAALVALETRLPRVAPAVLTVISAIILGLDSVAETGTFAAKLKTLAGTWVTASAVVFYIAACASNADGKPWARTAIRVLGSWIVAVALMVLAFELRKQG
;
A
#
# COMPACT_ATOMS: atom_id res chain seq x y z
N LEU A 1 16.41 -0.29 3.18
CA LEU A 1 15.25 0.20 3.95
C LEU A 1 14.16 -0.86 3.94
N HIS A 2 13.66 -1.25 5.11
CA HIS A 2 12.53 -2.19 5.24
C HIS A 2 11.21 -1.42 5.06
N PRO A 3 10.16 -1.94 4.40
CA PRO A 3 8.92 -1.20 4.06
C PRO A 3 8.12 -0.69 5.28
N LEU A 4 8.49 -1.10 6.50
CA LEU A 4 7.95 -0.55 7.76
C LEU A 4 8.73 0.68 8.28
N MET A 5 9.82 1.06 7.62
CA MET A 5 10.73 2.11 8.11
C MET A 5 10.45 3.47 7.49
N THR A 6 9.68 3.54 6.39
CA THR A 6 9.21 4.81 5.83
C THR A 6 7.73 4.99 6.16
N PRO A 7 7.35 6.11 6.81
CA PRO A 7 5.95 6.38 7.15
C PRO A 7 5.01 6.29 5.94
N THR A 8 5.48 6.67 4.75
CA THR A 8 4.71 6.67 3.50
C THR A 8 4.32 5.26 3.04
N HIS A 9 5.22 4.27 3.16
CA HIS A 9 4.93 2.88 2.81
C HIS A 9 3.87 2.29 3.74
N VAL A 10 3.97 2.60 5.03
CA VAL A 10 2.98 2.16 6.02
C VAL A 10 1.59 2.71 5.69
N LEU A 11 1.47 3.99 5.30
CA LEU A 11 0.19 4.59 4.91
C LEU A 11 -0.40 3.92 3.65
N VAL A 12 0.41 3.63 2.63
CA VAL A 12 -0.04 2.93 1.42
C VAL A 12 -0.51 1.51 1.76
N LEU A 13 0.26 0.77 2.57
CA LEU A 13 -0.08 -0.60 2.98
C LEU A 13 -1.40 -0.63 3.77
N LEU A 14 -1.55 0.27 4.75
CA LEU A 14 -2.77 0.43 5.53
C LEU A 14 -3.97 0.78 4.66
N ALA A 15 -3.86 1.83 3.85
CA ALA A 15 -4.95 2.29 2.99
C ALA A 15 -5.35 1.21 1.97
N THR A 16 -4.38 0.49 1.40
CA THR A 16 -4.65 -0.59 0.44
C THR A 16 -5.38 -1.76 1.10
N GLY A 17 -4.90 -2.23 2.25
CA GLY A 17 -5.54 -3.32 2.99
C GLY A 17 -6.97 -2.97 3.40
N LEU A 18 -7.17 -1.77 3.97
CA LEU A 18 -8.50 -1.29 4.37
C LEU A 18 -9.43 -1.15 3.16
N LEU A 19 -8.96 -0.53 2.07
CA LEU A 19 -9.75 -0.31 0.84
C LEU A 19 -10.17 -1.62 0.18
N PHE A 20 -9.27 -2.60 0.13
CA PHE A 20 -9.61 -3.92 -0.40
C PHE A 20 -10.64 -4.58 0.50
N GLY A 21 -10.35 -4.71 1.81
CA GLY A 21 -11.22 -5.41 2.76
C GLY A 21 -12.62 -4.82 2.87
N GLN A 22 -12.78 -3.49 2.83
CA GLN A 22 -14.10 -2.85 2.86
C GLN A 22 -14.92 -3.08 1.57
N ASN A 23 -14.27 -3.45 0.47
CA ASN A 23 -14.90 -3.67 -0.84
C ASN A 23 -14.99 -5.16 -1.22
N VAL A 24 -14.55 -6.08 -0.36
CA VAL A 24 -14.68 -7.52 -0.59
C VAL A 24 -16.18 -7.88 -0.61
N ARG A 25 -16.66 -8.27 -1.80
CA ARG A 25 -18.03 -8.77 -2.00
C ARG A 25 -18.13 -10.29 -1.95
N GLU A 26 -17.04 -10.98 -2.23
CA GLU A 26 -16.98 -12.44 -2.31
C GLU A 26 -16.08 -12.95 -1.19
N LYS A 27 -16.53 -13.94 -0.42
CA LYS A 27 -15.76 -14.52 0.68
C LYS A 27 -14.40 -15.09 0.24
N GLU A 28 -14.22 -15.35 -1.05
CA GLU A 28 -12.98 -15.87 -1.66
C GLU A 28 -12.05 -14.79 -2.24
N ALA A 29 -12.45 -13.51 -2.22
CA ALA A 29 -11.62 -12.44 -2.75
C ALA A 29 -10.38 -12.26 -1.86
N ASN A 30 -9.24 -12.75 -2.35
CA ASN A 30 -7.97 -12.67 -1.66
C ASN A 30 -7.09 -11.59 -2.29
N PRO A 31 -6.69 -10.53 -1.55
CA PRO A 31 -5.88 -9.44 -2.09
C PRO A 31 -4.51 -9.94 -2.58
N LEU A 32 -3.99 -11.03 -2.02
CA LEU A 32 -2.68 -11.58 -2.36
C LEU A 32 -2.61 -12.08 -3.81
N ARG A 33 -3.74 -12.51 -4.40
CA ARG A 33 -3.76 -12.99 -5.79
C ARG A 33 -3.29 -11.92 -6.77
N ALA A 34 -3.54 -10.65 -6.46
CA ALA A 34 -3.11 -9.51 -7.26
C ALA A 34 -1.88 -8.82 -6.64
N PHE A 35 -1.90 -8.54 -5.33
CA PHE A 35 -0.86 -7.76 -4.67
C PHE A 35 0.51 -8.45 -4.69
N ALA A 36 0.58 -9.72 -4.29
CA ALA A 36 1.85 -10.43 -4.12
C ALA A 36 2.63 -10.62 -5.44
N PRO A 37 2.03 -11.07 -6.56
CA PRO A 37 2.78 -11.18 -7.81
C PRO A 37 3.16 -9.81 -8.37
N SER A 38 2.28 -8.81 -8.29
CA SER A 38 2.60 -7.45 -8.74
C SER A 38 3.74 -6.83 -7.95
N LEU A 39 3.75 -7.02 -6.62
CA LEU A 39 4.84 -6.56 -5.76
C LEU A 39 6.15 -7.29 -6.08
N ALA A 40 6.13 -8.60 -6.29
CA ALA A 40 7.31 -9.37 -6.66
C ALA A 40 7.92 -8.88 -7.98
N VAL A 41 7.08 -8.67 -9.01
CA VAL A 41 7.51 -8.13 -10.30
C VAL A 41 8.12 -6.74 -10.14
N ALA A 42 7.48 -5.84 -9.40
CA ALA A 42 7.98 -4.49 -9.15
C ALA A 42 9.31 -4.49 -8.39
N LEU A 43 9.44 -5.31 -7.34
CA LEU A 43 10.68 -5.46 -6.58
C LEU A 43 11.83 -6.02 -7.44
N LEU A 44 11.56 -7.05 -8.26
CA LEU A 44 12.56 -7.61 -9.15
C LEU A 44 12.98 -6.62 -10.24
N ALA A 45 12.06 -5.77 -10.72
CA ALA A 45 12.36 -4.72 -11.68
C ALA A 45 13.39 -3.70 -11.13
N THR A 46 13.46 -3.48 -9.81
CA THR A 46 14.48 -2.61 -9.20
C THR A 46 15.91 -3.14 -9.29
N LEU A 47 16.08 -4.44 -9.61
CA LEU A 47 17.41 -5.02 -9.83
C LEU A 47 18.02 -4.58 -11.16
N TRP A 48 17.22 -4.04 -12.09
CA TRP A 48 17.71 -3.51 -13.35
C TRP A 48 18.14 -2.04 -13.18
N THR A 49 19.37 -1.73 -13.59
CA THR A 49 20.09 -0.48 -13.30
C THR A 49 19.41 0.80 -13.81
N GLY A 50 18.43 0.71 -14.70
CA GLY A 50 17.68 1.85 -15.22
C GLY A 50 16.45 2.27 -14.40
N LEU A 51 15.96 1.42 -13.49
CA LEU A 51 14.72 1.65 -12.73
C LEU A 51 14.95 2.04 -11.26
N SER A 52 16.21 2.13 -10.82
CA SER A 52 16.57 2.31 -9.41
C SER A 52 16.50 3.76 -8.90
N ASN A 53 15.93 4.69 -9.67
CA ASN A 53 15.88 6.11 -9.27
C ASN A 53 14.83 6.42 -8.19
N GLY A 54 14.16 5.40 -7.64
CA GLY A 54 13.04 5.57 -6.71
C GLY A 54 11.84 6.19 -7.42
N ILE A 55 10.66 6.05 -6.83
CA ILE A 55 9.49 6.79 -7.31
C ILE A 55 9.51 8.16 -6.63
N TRP A 56 8.99 9.17 -7.33
CA TRP A 56 8.85 10.50 -6.74
C TRP A 56 7.98 10.43 -5.48
N GLN A 57 8.57 10.68 -4.31
CA GLN A 57 7.93 10.52 -3.01
C GLN A 57 6.55 11.22 -2.86
N PRO A 58 6.32 12.44 -3.41
CA PRO A 58 4.99 13.06 -3.43
C PRO A 58 3.93 12.23 -4.15
N LEU A 59 4.29 11.44 -5.17
CA LEU A 59 3.38 10.56 -5.89
C LEU A 59 2.90 9.41 -4.99
N VAL A 60 3.80 8.80 -4.22
CA VAL A 60 3.46 7.73 -3.26
C VAL A 60 2.50 8.26 -2.20
N ILE A 61 2.79 9.45 -1.65
CA ILE A 61 1.96 10.09 -0.63
C ILE A 61 0.59 10.47 -1.20
N SER A 62 0.55 11.08 -2.39
CA SER A 62 -0.71 11.48 -3.05
C SER A 62 -1.57 10.27 -3.36
N PHE A 63 -0.97 9.15 -3.78
CA PHE A 63 -1.71 7.92 -4.01
C PHE A 63 -2.27 7.34 -2.70
N SER A 64 -1.47 7.31 -1.63
CA SER A 64 -1.96 6.93 -0.29
C SER A 64 -3.14 7.78 0.17
N LEU A 65 -3.06 9.11 -0.04
CA LEU A 65 -4.13 10.05 0.27
C LEU A 65 -5.42 9.70 -0.45
N VAL A 66 -5.35 9.39 -1.75
CA VAL A 66 -6.53 8.98 -2.54
C VAL A 66 -7.13 7.69 -2.00
N LEU A 67 -6.33 6.66 -1.75
CA LEU A 67 -6.83 5.40 -1.19
C LEU A 67 -7.47 5.61 0.19
N ALA A 68 -6.84 6.38 1.06
CA ALA A 68 -7.33 6.68 2.39
C ALA A 68 -8.62 7.51 2.38
N ALA A 69 -8.75 8.45 1.44
CA ALA A 69 -9.98 9.20 1.23
C ALA A 69 -11.12 8.27 0.79
N LEU A 70 -10.87 7.32 -0.12
CA LEU A 70 -11.85 6.31 -0.51
C LEU A 70 -12.26 5.40 0.66
N VAL A 71 -11.34 5.10 1.58
CA VAL A 71 -11.63 4.40 2.84
C VAL A 71 -12.50 5.24 3.77
N ALA A 72 -12.13 6.50 4.03
CA ALA A 72 -12.84 7.40 4.94
C ALA A 72 -14.27 7.72 4.46
N LEU A 73 -14.42 7.93 3.16
CA LEU A 73 -15.71 8.13 2.47
C LEU A 73 -16.50 6.84 2.31
N GLU A 74 -15.89 5.70 2.64
CA GLU A 74 -16.53 4.41 2.63
C GLU A 74 -17.08 4.04 1.23
N THR A 75 -16.27 4.35 0.22
CA THR A 75 -16.68 4.31 -1.18
C THR A 75 -16.83 2.85 -1.62
N ARG A 76 -18.02 2.51 -2.11
CA ARG A 76 -18.27 1.21 -2.76
C ARG A 76 -17.83 1.26 -4.21
N LEU A 77 -16.72 0.60 -4.49
CA LEU A 77 -16.12 0.56 -5.82
C LEU A 77 -16.69 -0.60 -6.66
N PRO A 78 -16.67 -0.49 -8.01
CA PRO A 78 -17.01 -1.61 -8.87
C PRO A 78 -16.01 -2.76 -8.66
N ARG A 79 -16.44 -4.01 -8.91
CA ARG A 79 -15.71 -5.25 -8.54
C ARG A 79 -14.22 -5.25 -8.93
N VAL A 80 -13.86 -4.65 -10.05
CA VAL A 80 -12.49 -4.64 -10.59
C VAL A 80 -11.61 -3.55 -9.99
N ALA A 81 -12.20 -2.43 -9.55
CA ALA A 81 -11.43 -1.26 -9.12
C ALA A 81 -10.55 -1.50 -7.87
N PRO A 82 -11.01 -2.17 -6.80
CA PRO A 82 -10.14 -2.48 -5.66
C PRO A 82 -8.93 -3.34 -6.04
N ALA A 83 -9.11 -4.30 -6.95
CA ALA A 83 -8.03 -5.14 -7.44
C ALA A 83 -7.00 -4.32 -8.25
N VAL A 84 -7.47 -3.45 -9.15
CA VAL A 84 -6.61 -2.55 -9.93
C VAL A 84 -5.84 -1.60 -9.02
N LEU A 85 -6.51 -0.96 -8.05
CA LEU A 85 -5.85 -0.09 -7.08
C LEU A 85 -4.81 -0.85 -6.24
N THR A 86 -5.11 -2.08 -5.86
CA THR A 86 -4.16 -2.95 -5.14
C THR A 86 -2.92 -3.28 -5.97
N VAL A 87 -3.09 -3.55 -7.27
CA VAL A 87 -1.96 -3.75 -8.20
C VAL A 87 -1.12 -2.48 -8.31
N ILE A 88 -1.76 -1.32 -8.48
CA ILE A 88 -1.07 -0.03 -8.55
C ILE A 88 -0.30 0.25 -7.25
N SER A 89 -0.91 0.02 -6.08
CA SER A 89 -0.22 0.11 -4.79
C SER A 89 1.02 -0.77 -4.71
N ALA A 90 0.90 -2.02 -5.15
CA ALA A 90 2.01 -2.98 -5.14
C ALA A 90 3.17 -2.53 -6.04
N ILE A 91 2.85 -2.00 -7.22
CA ILE A 91 3.84 -1.49 -8.18
C ILE A 91 4.55 -0.25 -7.61
N ILE A 92 3.77 0.73 -7.12
CA ILE A 92 4.32 1.95 -6.54
C ILE A 92 5.23 1.62 -5.36
N LEU A 93 4.77 0.77 -4.45
CA LEU A 93 5.55 0.36 -3.27
C LEU A 93 6.81 -0.41 -3.66
N GLY A 94 6.71 -1.36 -4.60
CA GLY A 94 7.83 -2.20 -5.01
C GLY A 94 8.94 -1.43 -5.72
N LEU A 95 8.56 -0.50 -6.61
CA LEU A 95 9.51 0.36 -7.32
C LEU A 95 10.17 1.40 -6.39
N ASP A 96 9.48 1.83 -5.34
CA ASP A 96 10.05 2.72 -4.31
C ASP A 96 10.95 1.98 -3.30
N SER A 97 10.79 0.66 -3.18
CA SER A 97 11.54 -0.20 -2.26
C SER A 97 12.88 -0.66 -2.83
N VAL A 98 13.72 0.28 -3.25
CA VAL A 98 15.05 -0.03 -3.81
C VAL A 98 15.94 -0.71 -2.77
N ALA A 99 16.51 -1.86 -3.14
CA ALA A 99 17.44 -2.58 -2.27
C ALA A 99 18.72 -1.78 -2.03
N GLU A 100 19.20 -1.77 -0.78
CA GLU A 100 20.45 -1.10 -0.42
C GLU A 100 21.65 -1.65 -1.21
N THR A 101 22.68 -0.81 -1.35
CA THR A 101 23.92 -1.18 -2.01
C THR A 101 24.55 -2.39 -1.34
N GLY A 102 24.91 -3.41 -2.11
CA GLY A 102 25.45 -4.66 -1.59
C GLY A 102 25.53 -5.74 -2.66
N THR A 103 25.95 -6.94 -2.27
CA THR A 103 26.01 -8.11 -3.15
C THR A 103 24.61 -8.49 -3.65
N PHE A 104 24.54 -9.18 -4.79
CA PHE A 104 23.26 -9.64 -5.36
C PHE A 104 22.45 -10.48 -4.35
N ALA A 105 23.12 -11.38 -3.62
CA ALA A 105 22.50 -12.19 -2.58
C ALA A 105 21.93 -11.37 -1.43
N ALA A 106 22.63 -10.31 -0.99
CA ALA A 106 22.13 -9.41 0.05
C ALA A 106 20.90 -8.63 -0.42
N LYS A 107 20.90 -8.14 -1.67
CA LYS A 107 19.73 -7.47 -2.27
C LYS A 107 18.52 -8.39 -2.33
N LEU A 108 18.71 -9.62 -2.80
CA LEU A 108 17.62 -10.58 -2.92
C LEU A 108 17.00 -10.94 -1.56
N LYS A 109 17.83 -11.06 -0.51
CA LYS A 109 17.37 -11.29 0.87
C LYS A 109 16.51 -10.13 1.38
N THR A 110 16.93 -8.89 1.14
CA THR A 110 16.17 -7.68 1.53
C THR A 110 14.85 -7.56 0.77
N LEU A 111 14.86 -7.82 -0.54
CA LEU A 111 13.65 -7.81 -1.38
C LEU A 111 12.67 -8.91 -0.96
N ALA A 112 13.16 -10.12 -0.66
CA ALA A 112 12.33 -11.21 -0.17
C ALA A 112 11.66 -10.86 1.17
N GLY A 113 12.40 -10.28 2.11
CA GLY A 113 11.83 -9.79 3.37
C GLY A 113 10.73 -8.74 3.15
N THR A 114 11.00 -7.76 2.29
CA THR A 114 10.05 -6.71 1.90
C THR A 114 8.78 -7.31 1.29
N TRP A 115 8.93 -8.25 0.36
CA TRP A 115 7.83 -8.93 -0.30
C TRP A 115 6.94 -9.69 0.69
N VAL A 116 7.55 -10.49 1.58
CA VAL A 116 6.82 -11.28 2.59
C VAL A 116 6.09 -10.35 3.55
N THR A 117 6.77 -9.36 4.13
CA THR A 117 6.18 -8.47 5.13
C THR A 117 5.07 -7.62 4.55
N ALA A 118 5.29 -6.97 3.39
CA ALA A 118 4.26 -6.14 2.76
C ALA A 118 3.02 -6.97 2.40
N SER A 119 3.22 -8.17 1.83
CA SER A 119 2.12 -9.08 1.50
C SER A 119 1.35 -9.51 2.75
N ALA A 120 2.04 -9.91 3.82
CA ALA A 120 1.42 -10.31 5.07
C ALA A 120 0.62 -9.17 5.72
N VAL A 121 1.17 -7.95 5.73
CA VAL A 121 0.50 -6.76 6.27
C VAL A 121 -0.79 -6.45 5.50
N VAL A 122 -0.74 -6.36 4.17
CA VAL A 122 -1.94 -6.10 3.35
C VAL A 122 -2.99 -7.18 3.54
N PHE A 123 -2.58 -8.45 3.52
CA PHE A 123 -3.50 -9.57 3.74
C PHE A 123 -4.18 -9.49 5.09
N TYR A 124 -3.42 -9.26 6.16
CA TYR A 124 -3.96 -9.21 7.52
C TYR A 124 -4.94 -8.05 7.69
N ILE A 125 -4.58 -6.85 7.23
CA ILE A 125 -5.44 -5.67 7.32
C ILE A 125 -6.72 -5.87 6.49
N ALA A 126 -6.59 -6.40 5.28
CA ALA A 126 -7.73 -6.69 4.42
C ALA A 126 -8.67 -7.73 5.04
N ALA A 127 -8.13 -8.79 5.65
CA ALA A 127 -8.92 -9.80 6.36
C ALA A 127 -9.64 -9.21 7.58
N CYS A 128 -8.98 -8.34 8.34
CA CYS A 128 -9.60 -7.61 9.44
C CYS A 128 -10.73 -6.70 8.95
N ALA A 129 -10.50 -5.95 7.87
CA ALA A 129 -11.48 -5.04 7.30
C ALA A 129 -12.67 -5.76 6.66
N SER A 130 -12.47 -6.90 6.00
CA SER A 130 -13.57 -7.71 5.45
C SER A 130 -14.47 -8.31 6.53
N ASN A 131 -13.92 -8.57 7.73
CA ASN A 131 -14.67 -9.05 8.89
C ASN A 131 -15.55 -7.96 9.57
N ALA A 132 -15.51 -6.73 9.05
CA ALA A 132 -16.38 -5.64 9.49
C ALA A 132 -17.78 -5.70 8.85
N ASP A 133 -18.00 -6.58 7.86
CA ASP A 133 -19.32 -6.71 7.24
C ASP A 133 -20.38 -7.14 8.27
N GLY A 134 -21.54 -6.50 8.22
CA GLY A 134 -22.60 -6.65 9.23
C GLY A 134 -22.33 -6.02 10.60
N LYS A 135 -21.17 -5.38 10.84
CA LYS A 135 -20.82 -4.74 12.13
C LYS A 135 -20.69 -3.22 11.98
N PRO A 136 -21.73 -2.42 12.33
CA PRO A 136 -21.72 -0.98 12.10
C PRO A 136 -20.59 -0.26 12.85
N TRP A 137 -20.24 -0.70 14.06
CA TRP A 137 -19.13 -0.13 14.83
C TRP A 137 -17.77 -0.31 14.13
N ALA A 138 -17.56 -1.47 13.48
CA ALA A 138 -16.30 -1.78 12.79
C ALA A 138 -16.17 -0.95 11.51
N ARG A 139 -17.28 -0.75 10.79
CA ARG A 139 -17.38 0.14 9.63
C ARG A 139 -17.01 1.58 10.00
N THR A 140 -17.52 2.09 11.13
CA THR A 140 -17.12 3.42 11.64
C THR A 140 -15.65 3.47 12.01
N ALA A 141 -15.10 2.43 12.66
CA ALA A 141 -13.69 2.38 13.01
C ALA A 141 -12.78 2.44 11.77
N ILE A 142 -13.11 1.70 10.69
CA ILE A 142 -12.39 1.75 9.42
C ILE A 142 -12.42 3.15 8.81
N ARG A 143 -13.56 3.84 8.85
CA ARG A 143 -13.68 5.21 8.35
C ARG A 143 -12.83 6.20 9.16
N VAL A 144 -12.81 6.05 10.48
CA VAL A 144 -11.97 6.87 11.37
C VAL A 144 -10.49 6.63 11.05
N LEU A 145 -10.06 5.38 10.92
CA LEU A 145 -8.69 5.04 10.50
C LEU A 145 -8.35 5.66 9.14
N GLY A 146 -9.24 5.58 8.16
CA GLY A 146 -9.08 6.24 6.86
C GLY A 146 -8.86 7.75 7.00
N SER A 147 -9.66 8.42 7.85
CA SER A 147 -9.53 9.87 8.08
C SER A 147 -8.20 10.27 8.73
N TRP A 148 -7.67 9.43 9.62
CA TRP A 148 -6.36 9.66 10.24
C TRP A 148 -5.24 9.51 9.21
N ILE A 149 -5.33 8.49 8.35
CA ILE A 149 -4.37 8.29 7.25
C ILE A 149 -4.43 9.50 6.29
N VAL A 150 -5.62 10.03 5.96
CA VAL A 150 -5.78 11.26 5.17
C VAL A 150 -5.06 12.44 5.84
N ALA A 151 -5.29 12.68 7.13
CA ALA A 151 -4.65 13.78 7.86
C ALA A 151 -3.13 13.67 7.86
N VAL A 152 -2.59 12.47 8.13
CA VAL A 152 -1.14 12.23 8.11
C VAL A 152 -0.57 12.40 6.70
N ALA A 153 -1.26 11.88 5.67
CA ALA A 153 -0.81 12.01 4.29
C ALA A 153 -0.79 13.49 3.84
N LEU A 154 -1.79 14.29 4.19
CA LEU A 154 -1.79 15.74 3.93
C LEU A 154 -0.64 16.46 4.63
N MET A 155 -0.38 16.13 5.90
CA MET A 155 0.73 16.71 6.65
C MET A 155 2.09 16.39 6.02
N VAL A 156 2.33 15.11 5.68
CA VAL A 156 3.59 14.68 5.04
C VAL A 156 3.72 15.30 3.65
N LEU A 157 2.63 15.36 2.86
CA LEU A 157 2.64 15.98 1.55
C LEU A 157 2.96 17.48 1.63
N ALA A 158 2.39 18.21 2.59
CA ALA A 158 2.67 19.63 2.79
C ALA A 158 4.14 19.87 3.13
N PHE A 159 4.77 19.01 3.95
CA PHE A 159 6.20 19.11 4.25
C PHE A 159 7.09 18.80 3.05
N GLU A 160 6.76 17.78 2.25
CA GLU A 160 7.52 17.47 1.03
C GLU A 160 7.43 18.58 -0.03
N LEU A 161 6.25 19.20 -0.18
CA LEU A 161 6.07 20.33 -1.09
C LEU A 161 6.83 21.58 -0.61
N ARG A 162 6.83 21.85 0.70
CA ARG A 162 7.61 22.97 1.27
C ARG A 162 9.12 22.77 1.07
N LYS A 163 9.63 21.55 1.13
CA LYS A 163 11.06 21.28 0.94
C LYS A 163 11.54 21.59 -0.49
N GLN A 164 10.63 21.60 -1.46
CA GLN A 164 10.94 21.83 -2.88
C GLN A 164 10.86 23.30 -3.32
N GLY A 165 10.27 24.18 -2.49
CA GLY A 165 10.17 25.63 -2.75
C GLY A 165 11.09 26.44 -1.85
#